data_AF-A0AAU5GVH9-F1
#
_entry.id   AF-A0AAU5GVH9-F1
#
_cell.length_a   1.000
_cell.length_b   1.000
_cell.length_c   1.000
_cell.angle_alpha   90.00
_cell.angle_beta   90.00
_cell.angle_gamma   90.00
#
_symmetry.space_group_name_H-M   'P 1'
#
loop_
_entity.id
_entity.type
_entity.pdbx_description
1 polymer ?
#
loop_
_entity_poly.entity_id
_entity_poly.type
_entity_poly.pdbx_seq_one_letter_code
_entity_poly.pdbx_strand_id
1 'polypeptide(L)'
;MKRLRSRPALRVAVLGMTAAVLGYTLFAVWLGVHASAYGSARDRATATAVGRVIEDGIGTEDDIRVRWTDSAGRQHVQRFGVYDTDRYTKGGRFDVAYDPGQADPQGFPADPDETGAEDDLQVPIMLAGVAVAFYLGLWARRGQRFRRVGRLPGRPMTAVVLSGAGRIHAAPGSTFLALSEVDPAGPVIRCQRVMWHPALDQVSGPVPVTVHGNPRKRRAVVAELPDGSRPVPFGVRRRRVPQRLMLDERSTIRADLRDAFILPAGAEPLPAADRSWWRQGAVMGGVGVAIGILMTFWVGGATLVAAVAFTLAGATVCVSLWTLSGPEP
;
A
#
# COMPACT_ATOMS: atom_id res chain seq x y z
N MET A 1 -6.15 29.26 17.12
CA MET A 1 -5.65 28.16 16.25
C MET A 1 -5.51 26.78 16.95
N LYS A 2 -6.34 26.42 17.95
CA LYS A 2 -6.26 25.12 18.67
C LYS A 2 -6.91 23.90 17.97
N ARG A 3 -7.69 24.10 16.89
CA ARG A 3 -8.55 23.04 16.30
C ARG A 3 -7.85 22.05 15.37
N LEU A 4 -6.67 22.36 14.82
CA LEU A 4 -5.95 21.46 13.90
C LEU A 4 -5.05 20.42 14.61
N ARG A 5 -4.83 20.55 15.92
CA ARG A 5 -4.10 19.54 16.72
C ARG A 5 -4.92 18.28 17.04
N SER A 6 -6.24 18.26 16.79
CA SER A 6 -7.14 17.23 17.36
C SER A 6 -7.54 16.08 16.42
N ARG A 7 -6.93 15.90 15.24
CA ARG A 7 -7.38 14.87 14.27
C ARG A 7 -6.24 14.05 13.62
N PRO A 8 -5.53 13.21 14.38
CA PRO A 8 -4.42 12.41 13.86
C PRO A 8 -4.85 11.30 12.91
N ALA A 9 -6.01 10.66 13.15
CA ALA A 9 -6.56 9.68 12.23
C ALA A 9 -6.83 10.28 10.84
N LEU A 10 -7.22 11.56 10.78
CA LEU A 10 -7.35 12.29 9.50
C LEU A 10 -5.98 12.54 8.88
N ARG A 11 -4.95 12.86 9.65
CA ARG A 11 -3.57 13.05 9.13
C ARG A 11 -3.02 11.77 8.52
N VAL A 12 -3.18 10.63 9.19
CA VAL A 12 -2.75 9.32 8.66
C VAL A 12 -3.55 8.95 7.41
N ALA A 13 -4.87 9.19 7.41
CA ALA A 13 -5.71 8.95 6.24
C ALA A 13 -5.31 9.84 5.06
N VAL A 14 -5.12 11.14 5.28
CA VAL A 14 -4.70 12.10 4.25
C VAL A 14 -3.31 11.74 3.74
N LEU A 15 -2.34 11.46 4.62
CA LEU A 15 -1.01 11.07 4.21
C LEU A 15 -1.01 9.77 3.40
N GLY A 16 -1.78 8.76 3.82
CA GLY A 16 -1.95 7.51 3.07
C GLY A 16 -2.61 7.73 1.71
N MET A 17 -3.67 8.53 1.65
CA MET A 17 -4.32 8.90 0.39
C MET A 17 -3.39 9.69 -0.53
N THR A 18 -2.69 10.70 -0.02
CA THR A 18 -1.75 11.51 -0.80
C THR A 18 -0.60 10.66 -1.32
N ALA A 19 -0.01 9.80 -0.49
CA ALA A 19 1.05 8.89 -0.91
C ALA A 19 0.55 7.90 -1.98
N ALA A 20 -0.65 7.33 -1.79
CA ALA A 20 -1.26 6.45 -2.78
C ALA A 20 -1.51 7.17 -4.10
N VAL A 21 -2.23 8.29 -4.07
CA VAL A 21 -2.56 9.06 -5.28
C VAL A 21 -1.29 9.52 -5.99
N LEU A 22 -0.32 10.08 -5.27
CA LEU A 22 0.93 10.54 -5.86
C LEU A 22 1.74 9.38 -6.48
N GLY A 23 1.94 8.29 -5.73
CA GLY A 23 2.70 7.14 -6.21
C GLY A 23 2.10 6.50 -7.46
N TYR A 24 0.78 6.26 -7.45
CA TYR A 24 0.10 5.71 -8.62
C TYR A 24 -0.02 6.70 -9.78
N THR A 25 -0.11 8.01 -9.52
CA THR A 25 -0.10 9.03 -10.59
C THR A 25 1.27 9.07 -11.27
N LEU A 26 2.36 9.09 -10.50
CA LEU A 26 3.72 9.05 -11.05
C LEU A 26 3.95 7.77 -11.86
N PHE A 27 3.48 6.64 -11.35
CA PHE A 27 3.52 5.36 -12.05
C PHE A 27 2.76 5.40 -13.39
N ALA A 28 1.52 5.91 -13.38
CA ALA A 28 0.70 6.01 -14.59
C ALA A 28 1.29 6.99 -15.61
N VAL A 29 1.81 8.14 -15.16
CA VAL A 29 2.50 9.10 -16.05
C VAL A 29 3.75 8.49 -16.65
N TRP A 30 4.57 7.81 -15.84
CA TRP A 30 5.76 7.11 -16.31
C TRP A 30 5.44 6.10 -17.40
N LEU A 31 4.48 5.20 -17.17
CA LEU A 31 4.06 4.21 -18.16
C LEU A 31 3.40 4.87 -19.39
N GLY A 32 2.60 5.91 -19.20
CA GLY A 32 1.96 6.64 -20.30
C GLY A 32 2.96 7.31 -21.24
N VAL A 33 4.04 7.89 -20.69
CA VAL A 33 5.15 8.43 -21.51
C VAL A 33 5.82 7.32 -22.32
N HIS A 34 6.05 6.15 -21.71
CA HIS A 34 6.67 5.02 -22.41
C HIS A 34 5.75 4.41 -23.46
N ALA A 35 4.45 4.27 -23.17
CA ALA A 35 3.44 3.82 -24.13
C ALA A 35 3.34 4.78 -25.32
N SER A 36 3.33 6.09 -25.07
CA SER A 36 3.31 7.10 -26.14
C SER A 36 4.58 7.07 -26.99
N ALA A 37 5.76 6.94 -26.36
CA ALA A 37 7.02 6.81 -27.08
C ALA A 37 7.07 5.52 -27.92
N TYR A 38 6.58 4.41 -27.37
CA TYR A 38 6.47 3.12 -28.05
C TYR A 38 5.52 3.22 -29.26
N GLY A 39 4.30 3.72 -29.08
CA GLY A 39 3.34 3.91 -30.17
C GLY A 39 3.90 4.81 -31.27
N SER A 40 4.50 5.94 -30.89
CA SER A 40 5.14 6.84 -31.86
C SER A 40 6.29 6.19 -32.63
N ALA A 41 7.06 5.30 -31.99
CA ALA A 41 8.14 4.56 -32.67
C ALA A 41 7.58 3.49 -33.60
N ARG A 42 6.52 2.78 -33.19
CA ARG A 42 5.78 1.82 -34.01
C ARG A 42 5.16 2.49 -35.24
N ASP A 43 4.57 3.66 -35.09
CA ASP A 43 3.97 4.42 -36.21
C ASP A 43 5.01 4.85 -37.26
N ARG A 44 6.27 5.06 -36.84
CA ARG A 44 7.38 5.35 -37.75
C ARG A 44 8.02 4.09 -38.35
N ALA A 45 7.67 2.90 -37.86
CA ALA A 45 8.24 1.65 -38.30
C ALA A 45 7.65 1.19 -39.64
N THR A 46 7.94 1.95 -40.71
CA THR A 46 7.31 1.77 -42.02
C THR A 46 7.99 0.75 -42.92
N ALA A 47 9.23 0.33 -42.59
CA ALA A 47 9.95 -0.69 -43.34
C ALA A 47 9.79 -2.05 -42.68
N THR A 48 9.83 -3.13 -43.46
CA THR A 48 9.72 -4.50 -42.96
C THR A 48 10.94 -5.33 -43.33
N ALA A 49 11.36 -6.21 -42.43
CA ALA A 49 12.41 -7.20 -42.64
C ALA A 49 11.95 -8.57 -42.16
N VAL A 50 12.39 -9.62 -42.85
CA VAL A 50 12.13 -11.00 -42.42
C VAL A 50 13.20 -11.41 -41.42
N GLY A 51 12.80 -11.56 -40.16
CA GLY A 51 13.61 -12.14 -39.10
C GLY A 51 13.51 -13.66 -39.03
N ARG A 52 14.46 -14.27 -38.34
CA ARG A 52 14.38 -15.68 -37.90
C ARG A 52 14.33 -15.77 -36.39
N VAL A 53 13.40 -16.58 -35.90
CA VAL A 53 13.35 -16.95 -34.48
C VAL A 53 14.58 -17.80 -34.17
N ILE A 54 15.43 -17.34 -33.26
CA ILE A 54 16.64 -18.07 -32.87
C ILE A 54 16.46 -18.83 -31.56
N GLU A 55 15.53 -18.39 -30.73
CA GLU A 55 15.19 -18.96 -29.44
C GLU A 55 13.69 -18.68 -29.19
N ASP A 56 12.97 -19.72 -28.77
CA ASP A 56 11.58 -19.70 -28.31
C ASP A 56 11.53 -19.96 -26.80
N GLY A 57 10.64 -19.26 -26.08
CA GLY A 57 10.45 -19.43 -24.64
C GLY A 57 11.53 -18.79 -23.76
N ILE A 58 12.05 -17.61 -24.11
CA ILE A 58 13.02 -16.91 -23.24
C ILE A 58 12.30 -16.08 -22.17
N GLY A 59 12.39 -16.55 -20.93
CA GLY A 59 11.83 -15.86 -19.76
C GLY A 59 10.45 -16.38 -19.45
N THR A 60 9.42 -15.78 -20.03
CA THR A 60 8.02 -16.24 -19.99
C THR A 60 7.70 -17.05 -21.25
N GLU A 61 6.66 -17.90 -21.20
CA GLU A 61 6.26 -18.75 -22.34
C GLU A 61 5.98 -17.91 -23.60
N ASP A 62 5.57 -16.64 -23.41
CA ASP A 62 5.11 -15.68 -24.43
C ASP A 62 6.22 -14.85 -25.10
N ASP A 63 7.46 -15.34 -25.12
CA ASP A 63 8.60 -14.58 -25.64
C ASP A 63 9.47 -15.34 -26.65
N ILE A 64 9.79 -14.66 -27.74
CA ILE A 64 10.73 -15.13 -28.74
C ILE A 64 11.90 -14.16 -28.90
N ARG A 65 13.07 -14.69 -29.28
CA ARG A 65 14.21 -13.88 -29.70
C ARG A 65 14.41 -14.03 -31.19
N VAL A 66 14.43 -12.91 -31.89
CA VAL A 66 14.47 -12.87 -33.34
C VAL A 66 15.74 -12.17 -33.79
N ARG A 67 16.44 -12.81 -34.72
CA ARG A 67 17.56 -12.23 -35.46
C ARG A 67 17.06 -11.73 -36.80
N TRP A 68 17.28 -10.46 -37.10
CA TRP A 68 16.84 -9.83 -38.34
C TRP A 68 17.93 -8.90 -38.88
N THR A 69 17.82 -8.50 -40.15
CA THR A 69 18.78 -7.62 -40.80
C THR A 69 18.05 -6.41 -41.38
N ASP A 70 18.53 -5.21 -41.09
CA ASP A 70 17.95 -3.97 -41.59
C ASP A 70 18.33 -3.69 -43.06
N SER A 71 17.74 -2.65 -43.67
CA SER A 71 18.03 -2.25 -45.05
C SER A 71 19.47 -1.79 -45.27
N ALA A 72 20.20 -1.44 -44.20
CA ALA A 72 21.62 -1.11 -44.25
C ALA A 72 22.52 -2.36 -44.16
N GLY A 73 21.93 -3.55 -44.07
CA GLY A 73 22.65 -4.82 -43.97
C GLY A 73 23.16 -5.13 -42.55
N ARG A 74 22.73 -4.38 -41.53
CA ARG A 74 23.15 -4.61 -40.14
C ARG A 74 22.24 -5.60 -39.46
N GLN A 75 22.86 -6.49 -38.72
CA GLN A 75 22.15 -7.56 -38.02
C GLN A 75 21.78 -7.12 -36.60
N HIS A 76 20.55 -7.42 -36.24
CA HIS A 76 19.93 -7.12 -34.97
C HIS A 76 19.45 -8.40 -34.30
N VAL A 77 19.52 -8.46 -32.98
CA VAL A 77 18.94 -9.54 -32.18
C VAL A 77 18.10 -8.90 -31.10
N GLN A 78 16.79 -9.14 -31.15
CA GLN A 78 15.84 -8.50 -30.25
C GLN A 78 14.83 -9.51 -29.72
N ARG A 79 14.34 -9.26 -28.51
CA ARG A 79 13.24 -10.00 -27.89
C ARG A 79 11.91 -9.37 -28.27
N PHE A 80 10.93 -10.21 -28.58
CA PHE A 80 9.55 -9.83 -28.87
C PHE A 80 8.63 -10.64 -27.96
N GLY A 81 7.70 -9.95 -27.29
CA GLY A 81 6.56 -10.61 -26.66
C GLY A 81 5.52 -10.92 -27.73
N VAL A 82 5.03 -12.16 -27.76
CA VAL A 82 4.07 -12.66 -28.74
C VAL A 82 2.95 -13.41 -28.04
N TYR A 83 1.72 -13.26 -28.52
CA TYR A 83 0.57 -13.94 -27.93
C TYR A 83 0.40 -15.38 -28.39
N ASP A 84 0.81 -15.68 -29.63
CA ASP A 84 0.71 -17.02 -30.22
C ASP A 84 2.11 -17.63 -30.36
N THR A 85 2.57 -18.25 -29.28
CA THR A 85 3.90 -18.88 -29.21
C THR A 85 3.99 -20.13 -30.06
N ASP A 86 2.87 -20.83 -30.24
CA ASP A 86 2.78 -22.01 -31.11
C ASP A 86 2.96 -21.65 -32.59
N ARG A 87 2.57 -20.43 -32.99
CA ARG A 87 2.79 -19.89 -34.34
C ARG A 87 4.26 -19.59 -34.63
N TYR A 88 5.06 -19.23 -33.62
CA TYR A 88 6.45 -18.80 -33.79
C TYR A 88 7.45 -19.74 -33.14
N THR A 89 7.79 -20.82 -33.85
CA THR A 89 8.78 -21.80 -33.40
C THR A 89 10.22 -21.43 -33.79
N LYS A 90 11.18 -21.92 -33.02
CA LYS A 90 12.61 -21.75 -33.33
C LYS A 90 12.96 -22.17 -34.75
N GLY A 91 13.69 -21.29 -35.45
CA GLY A 91 14.06 -21.44 -36.87
C GLY A 91 13.02 -20.89 -37.84
N GLY A 92 11.80 -20.63 -37.36
CA GLY A 92 10.70 -20.02 -38.11
C GLY A 92 10.97 -18.58 -38.53
N ARG A 93 10.13 -18.08 -39.43
CA ARG A 93 10.16 -16.68 -39.89
C ARG A 93 9.33 -15.81 -38.95
N PHE A 94 9.78 -14.58 -38.75
CA PHE A 94 9.05 -13.56 -37.98
C PHE A 94 9.22 -12.22 -38.69
N ASP A 95 8.11 -11.59 -39.08
CA ASP A 95 8.16 -10.33 -39.81
C ASP A 95 8.32 -9.16 -38.83
N VAL A 96 9.38 -8.38 -39.04
CA VAL A 96 9.78 -7.27 -38.17
C VAL A 96 9.56 -5.95 -38.91
N ALA A 97 8.73 -5.07 -38.34
CA ALA A 97 8.62 -3.68 -38.75
C ALA A 97 9.70 -2.84 -38.04
N TYR A 98 10.30 -1.88 -38.72
CA TYR A 98 11.31 -0.98 -38.16
C TYR A 98 11.35 0.37 -38.87
N ASP A 99 11.91 1.39 -38.20
CA ASP A 99 12.12 2.73 -38.76
C ASP A 99 13.48 2.79 -39.47
N PRO A 100 13.53 2.83 -40.82
CA PRO A 100 14.80 2.83 -41.55
C PRO A 100 15.59 4.14 -41.39
N GLY A 101 14.97 5.20 -40.88
CA GLY A 101 15.62 6.48 -40.61
C GLY A 101 16.43 6.51 -39.32
N GLN A 102 16.29 5.50 -38.45
CA GLN A 102 17.03 5.43 -37.20
C GLN A 102 18.41 4.77 -37.36
N ALA A 103 19.41 5.40 -36.76
CA ALA A 103 20.76 4.88 -36.74
C ALA A 103 20.88 3.55 -36.00
N ASP A 104 20.01 3.22 -35.05
CA ASP A 104 19.95 1.90 -34.41
C ASP A 104 18.48 1.51 -34.27
N PRO A 105 17.89 0.90 -35.32
CA PRO A 105 16.44 0.75 -35.40
C PRO A 105 15.94 -0.30 -34.42
N GLN A 106 14.96 0.09 -33.60
CA GLN A 106 14.18 -0.86 -32.83
C GLN A 106 13.18 -1.58 -33.74
N GLY A 107 13.11 -2.91 -33.62
CA GLY A 107 12.12 -3.74 -34.30
C GLY A 107 10.80 -3.84 -33.52
N PHE A 108 9.71 -3.99 -34.27
CA PHE A 108 8.33 -4.20 -33.81
C PHE A 108 7.73 -5.40 -34.56
N PRO A 109 6.77 -6.14 -33.99
CA PRO A 109 6.00 -7.11 -34.77
C PRO A 109 5.29 -6.41 -35.94
N ALA A 110 5.48 -6.92 -37.17
CA ALA A 110 4.76 -6.40 -38.33
C ALA A 110 3.30 -6.87 -38.37
N ASP A 111 2.99 -7.97 -37.68
CA ASP A 111 1.63 -8.47 -37.53
C ASP A 111 0.83 -7.54 -36.58
N PRO A 112 -0.31 -6.96 -37.03
CA PRO A 112 -1.12 -6.09 -36.19
C PRO A 112 -1.79 -6.82 -35.02
N ASP A 113 -1.95 -8.13 -35.09
CA ASP A 113 -2.57 -8.91 -34.00
C ASP A 113 -1.58 -9.12 -32.83
N GLU A 114 -0.28 -8.96 -33.09
CA GLU A 114 0.77 -9.03 -32.08
C GLU A 114 0.91 -7.69 -31.34
N THR A 115 0.18 -7.57 -30.24
CA THR A 115 0.07 -6.35 -29.40
C THR A 115 0.75 -6.48 -28.03
N GLY A 116 1.46 -7.59 -27.77
CA GLY A 116 1.97 -7.94 -26.44
C GLY A 116 2.73 -6.82 -25.72
N ALA A 117 3.65 -6.16 -26.43
CA ALA A 117 4.45 -5.08 -25.85
C ALA A 117 3.65 -3.78 -25.57
N GLU A 118 2.55 -3.55 -26.27
CA GLU A 118 1.66 -2.40 -26.03
C GLU A 118 0.77 -2.68 -24.81
N ASP A 119 0.19 -3.88 -24.74
CA ASP A 119 -0.65 -4.32 -23.63
C ASP A 119 0.14 -4.41 -22.31
N ASP A 120 1.41 -4.81 -22.36
CA ASP A 120 2.34 -4.79 -21.22
C ASP A 120 2.49 -3.41 -20.59
N LEU A 121 2.24 -2.33 -21.33
CA LEU A 121 2.27 -0.97 -20.84
C LEU A 121 0.89 -0.49 -20.37
N GLN A 122 -0.19 -0.91 -21.04
CA GLN A 122 -1.55 -0.46 -20.74
C GLN A 122 -2.17 -1.19 -19.54
N VAL A 123 -2.04 -2.52 -19.45
CA VAL A 123 -2.65 -3.35 -18.40
C VAL A 123 -2.22 -2.88 -16.99
N PRO A 124 -0.94 -2.61 -16.71
CA PRO A 124 -0.53 -2.12 -15.39
C PRO A 124 -1.12 -0.76 -15.03
N ILE A 125 -1.33 0.14 -16.00
CA ILE A 125 -1.98 1.44 -15.77
C ILE A 125 -3.43 1.22 -15.32
N MET A 126 -4.17 0.34 -15.99
CA MET A 126 -5.55 0.02 -15.62
C MET A 126 -5.61 -0.62 -14.22
N LEU A 127 -4.74 -1.59 -13.94
CA LEU A 127 -4.65 -2.23 -12.62
C LEU A 127 -4.31 -1.24 -11.51
N ALA A 128 -3.38 -0.31 -11.76
CA ALA A 128 -3.07 0.78 -10.84
C ALA A 128 -4.30 1.66 -10.56
N GLY A 129 -5.06 2.02 -11.61
CA GLY A 129 -6.31 2.77 -11.47
C GLY A 129 -7.35 2.05 -10.60
N VAL A 130 -7.55 0.75 -10.83
CA VAL A 130 -8.46 -0.09 -10.02
C VAL A 130 -7.99 -0.17 -8.56
N ALA A 131 -6.68 -0.34 -8.33
CA ALA A 131 -6.11 -0.39 -6.99
C ALA A 131 -6.31 0.93 -6.21
N VAL A 132 -6.10 2.08 -6.87
CA VAL A 132 -6.38 3.41 -6.29
C VAL A 132 -7.86 3.55 -5.94
N ALA A 133 -8.75 3.24 -6.87
CA ALA A 133 -10.19 3.35 -6.66
C ALA A 133 -10.66 2.47 -5.50
N PHE A 134 -10.17 1.23 -5.43
CA PHE A 134 -10.44 0.31 -4.33
C PHE A 134 -9.94 0.86 -2.99
N TYR A 135 -8.70 1.37 -2.94
CA TYR A 135 -8.10 1.96 -1.75
C TYR A 135 -8.89 3.18 -1.24
N LEU A 136 -9.24 4.11 -2.13
CA LEU A 136 -10.07 5.28 -1.82
C LEU A 136 -11.46 4.86 -1.33
N GLY A 137 -12.07 3.85 -1.98
CA GLY A 137 -13.34 3.25 -1.58
C GLY A 137 -13.31 2.68 -0.16
N LEU A 138 -12.23 2.01 0.24
CA LEU A 138 -12.05 1.49 1.60
C LEU A 138 -12.04 2.61 2.65
N TRP A 139 -11.32 3.70 2.39
CA TRP A 139 -11.29 4.85 3.29
C TRP A 139 -12.63 5.60 3.33
N ALA A 140 -13.25 5.82 2.17
CA ALA A 140 -14.56 6.45 2.08
C ALA A 140 -15.61 5.65 2.87
N ARG A 141 -15.62 4.32 2.69
CA ARG A 141 -16.48 3.39 3.45
C ARG A 141 -16.18 3.44 4.95
N ARG A 142 -14.91 3.50 5.36
CA ARG A 142 -14.52 3.63 6.78
C ARG A 142 -15.01 4.95 7.38
N GLY A 143 -14.78 6.07 6.70
CA GLY A 143 -15.22 7.40 7.12
C GLY A 143 -16.76 7.51 7.18
N GLN A 144 -17.46 6.98 6.18
CA GLN A 144 -18.92 6.93 6.16
C GLN A 144 -19.48 6.09 7.32
N ARG A 145 -18.90 4.91 7.58
CA ARG A 145 -19.28 4.08 8.73
C ARG A 145 -19.06 4.79 10.05
N PHE A 146 -17.91 5.42 10.24
CA PHE A 146 -17.61 6.20 11.43
C PHE A 146 -18.65 7.31 11.65
N ARG A 147 -18.96 8.09 10.62
CA ARG A 147 -19.98 9.15 10.68
C ARG A 147 -21.37 8.60 10.98
N ARG A 148 -21.78 7.50 10.33
CA ARG A 148 -23.09 6.86 10.54
C ARG A 148 -23.23 6.34 11.97
N VAL A 149 -22.22 5.62 12.48
CA VAL A 149 -22.25 5.05 13.83
C VAL A 149 -22.19 6.15 14.88
N GLY A 150 -21.36 7.18 14.70
CA GLY A 150 -21.26 8.32 15.62
C GLY A 150 -22.47 9.25 15.68
N ARG A 151 -23.51 9.02 14.86
CA ARG A 151 -24.82 9.71 14.93
C ARG A 151 -25.88 8.90 15.68
N LEU A 152 -25.60 7.63 15.98
CA LEU A 152 -26.53 6.79 16.73
C LEU A 152 -26.56 7.24 18.20
N PRO A 153 -27.67 6.95 18.93
CA PRO A 153 -27.74 7.24 20.36
C PRO A 153 -26.55 6.67 21.12
N GLY A 154 -25.99 7.50 22.00
CA GLY A 154 -24.89 7.13 22.89
C GLY A 154 -25.39 6.41 24.14
N ARG A 155 -24.54 5.54 24.71
CA ARG A 155 -24.77 4.91 26.01
C ARG A 155 -23.53 5.09 26.89
N PRO A 156 -23.68 5.39 28.19
CA PRO A 156 -22.55 5.46 29.10
C PRO A 156 -21.95 4.06 29.27
N MET A 157 -20.62 3.98 29.19
CA MET A 157 -19.82 2.78 29.43
C MET A 157 -18.49 3.18 30.08
N THR A 158 -17.71 2.19 30.52
CA THR A 158 -16.34 2.41 30.97
C THR A 158 -15.37 1.84 29.93
N ALA A 159 -14.30 2.57 29.63
CA ALA A 159 -13.24 2.13 28.74
C ALA A 159 -11.91 2.03 29.47
N VAL A 160 -11.16 0.98 29.17
CA VAL A 160 -9.73 0.87 29.50
C VAL A 160 -8.94 0.87 28.20
N VAL A 161 -7.91 1.70 28.13
CA VAL A 161 -7.00 1.76 26.98
C VAL A 161 -5.94 0.68 27.15
N LEU A 162 -5.86 -0.21 26.16
CA LEU A 162 -4.87 -1.28 26.11
C LEU A 162 -3.93 -1.03 24.91
N SER A 163 -2.63 -1.05 25.15
CA SER A 163 -1.61 -0.97 24.09
C SER A 163 -1.00 -2.36 23.87
N GLY A 164 -1.14 -2.89 22.66
CA GLY A 164 -0.61 -4.19 22.29
C GLY A 164 0.67 -4.05 21.50
N ALA A 165 1.79 -4.54 22.06
CA ALA A 165 2.99 -4.83 21.29
C ALA A 165 2.87 -6.25 20.73
N GLY A 166 2.78 -6.38 19.40
CA GLY A 166 2.81 -7.69 18.76
C GLY A 166 4.18 -8.34 18.90
N ARG A 167 4.23 -9.68 19.11
CA ARG A 167 5.46 -10.47 18.99
C ARG A 167 6.02 -10.50 17.55
N ILE A 168 5.23 -10.07 16.58
CA ILE A 168 5.58 -10.06 15.16
C ILE A 168 5.70 -8.58 14.74
N HIS A 169 6.84 -8.21 14.15
CA HIS A 169 7.16 -6.86 13.64
C HIS A 169 6.14 -6.29 12.62
N ALA A 170 5.15 -7.09 12.18
CA ALA A 170 4.12 -6.71 11.22
C ALA A 170 2.91 -5.95 11.81
N ALA A 171 2.80 -5.84 13.14
CA ALA A 171 1.77 -5.02 13.80
C ALA A 171 2.38 -4.19 14.93
N PRO A 172 3.23 -3.20 14.61
CA PRO A 172 3.76 -2.30 15.62
C PRO A 172 2.61 -1.49 16.24
N GLY A 173 2.58 -1.40 17.57
CA GLY A 173 1.68 -0.53 18.36
C GLY A 173 0.21 -0.59 17.94
N SER A 174 -0.54 -1.54 18.49
CA SER A 174 -2.00 -1.58 18.26
C SER A 174 -2.75 -1.10 19.49
N THR A 175 -3.52 -0.03 19.33
CA THR A 175 -4.37 0.51 20.41
C THR A 175 -5.72 -0.18 20.42
N PHE A 176 -6.13 -0.69 21.57
CA PHE A 176 -7.43 -1.29 21.82
C PHE A 176 -8.16 -0.54 22.92
N LEU A 177 -9.49 -0.46 22.79
CA LEU A 177 -10.39 -0.09 23.87
C LEU A 177 -11.09 -1.34 24.38
N ALA A 178 -10.86 -1.66 25.65
CA ALA A 178 -11.68 -2.62 26.38
C ALA A 178 -12.88 -1.87 26.97
N LEU A 179 -14.06 -2.12 26.43
CA LEU A 179 -15.31 -1.50 26.85
C LEU A 179 -16.03 -2.44 27.81
N SER A 180 -16.40 -1.95 28.98
CA SER A 180 -17.24 -2.64 29.96
C SER A 180 -18.57 -1.92 30.11
N GLU A 181 -19.66 -2.69 30.02
CA GLU A 181 -21.02 -2.25 30.38
C GLU A 181 -21.21 -2.54 31.87
N VAL A 182 -21.72 -1.58 32.64
CA VAL A 182 -22.22 -1.82 33.99
C VAL A 182 -23.61 -2.45 33.83
N ASP A 183 -23.65 -3.73 33.45
CA ASP A 183 -24.89 -4.52 33.34
C ASP A 183 -25.14 -5.22 34.69
N PRO A 184 -26.38 -5.24 35.22
CA PRO A 184 -26.74 -6.05 36.40
C PRO A 184 -26.39 -7.54 36.28
N ALA A 185 -26.20 -8.08 35.08
CA ALA A 185 -25.78 -9.46 34.84
C ALA A 185 -24.25 -9.70 34.88
N GLY A 186 -23.45 -8.67 35.18
CA GLY A 186 -21.99 -8.72 35.28
C GLY A 186 -21.25 -8.07 34.10
N PRO A 187 -19.92 -7.84 34.21
CA PRO A 187 -19.16 -7.04 33.26
C PRO A 187 -18.95 -7.77 31.92
N VAL A 188 -19.65 -7.34 30.87
CA VAL A 188 -19.38 -7.79 29.51
C VAL A 188 -18.24 -6.97 28.92
N ILE A 189 -17.03 -7.52 28.97
CA ILE A 189 -15.86 -6.89 28.34
C ILE A 189 -15.90 -7.13 26.82
N ARG A 190 -15.77 -6.05 26.06
CA ARG A 190 -15.65 -6.08 24.59
C ARG A 190 -14.44 -5.28 24.17
N CYS A 191 -13.54 -5.92 23.43
CA CYS A 191 -12.33 -5.29 22.94
C CYS A 191 -12.52 -4.80 21.51
N GLN A 192 -12.15 -3.56 21.25
CA GLN A 192 -12.20 -2.99 19.92
C GLN A 192 -10.90 -2.30 19.59
N ARG A 193 -10.29 -2.66 18.46
CA ARG A 193 -9.12 -1.94 17.96
C ARG A 193 -9.57 -0.56 17.48
N VAL A 194 -8.76 0.44 17.76
CA VAL A 194 -8.97 1.81 17.30
C VAL A 194 -7.70 2.32 16.65
N MET A 195 -7.85 3.25 15.71
CA MET A 195 -6.71 4.07 15.29
C MET A 195 -6.27 4.92 16.48
N TRP A 196 -4.96 5.05 16.67
CA TRP A 196 -4.42 5.86 17.75
C TRP A 196 -4.93 7.31 17.69
N HIS A 197 -5.06 7.89 18.88
CA HIS A 197 -5.45 9.27 19.09
C HIS A 197 -4.72 9.80 20.33
N PRO A 198 -4.16 11.03 20.32
CA PRO A 198 -3.34 11.56 21.42
C PRO A 198 -4.13 11.72 22.71
N ALA A 199 -5.45 11.85 22.62
CA ALA A 199 -6.31 11.84 23.80
C ALA A 199 -6.24 10.50 24.57
N LEU A 200 -5.91 9.39 23.89
CA LEU A 200 -5.73 8.10 24.53
C LEU A 200 -4.46 8.02 25.37
N ASP A 201 -3.48 8.89 25.11
CA ASP A 201 -2.23 8.94 25.90
C ASP A 201 -2.41 9.72 27.20
N GLN A 202 -3.49 10.50 27.30
CA GLN A 202 -3.86 11.25 28.50
C GLN A 202 -4.79 10.45 29.43
N VAL A 203 -5.23 9.27 28.97
CA VAL A 203 -6.15 8.40 29.70
C VAL A 203 -5.35 7.33 30.44
N SER A 204 -5.48 7.32 31.77
CA SER A 204 -4.92 6.29 32.65
C SER A 204 -6.05 5.61 33.43
N GLY A 205 -6.06 4.28 33.40
CA GLY A 205 -7.06 3.46 34.07
C GLY A 205 -8.46 3.49 33.42
N PRO A 206 -9.49 3.03 34.14
CA PRO A 206 -10.88 3.03 33.67
C PRO A 206 -11.44 4.44 33.56
N VAL A 207 -11.91 4.82 32.36
CA VAL A 207 -12.47 6.15 32.08
C VAL A 207 -13.92 6.04 31.60
N PRO A 208 -14.83 6.92 32.07
CA PRO A 208 -16.19 6.97 31.57
C PRO A 208 -16.20 7.43 30.10
N VAL A 209 -16.92 6.71 29.25
CA VAL A 209 -17.04 7.01 27.82
C VAL A 209 -18.49 6.92 27.38
N THR A 210 -18.84 7.66 26.32
CA THR A 210 -20.12 7.51 25.65
C THR A 210 -19.94 6.66 24.40
N VAL A 211 -20.60 5.51 24.32
CA VAL A 211 -20.49 4.58 23.19
C VAL A 211 -21.70 4.71 22.28
N HIS A 212 -21.46 5.10 21.04
CA HIS A 212 -22.47 5.20 19.98
C HIS A 212 -22.60 3.89 19.20
N GLY A 213 -23.84 3.48 18.97
CA GLY A 213 -24.19 2.25 18.27
C GLY A 213 -24.70 1.16 19.21
N ASN A 214 -24.81 -0.07 18.72
CA ASN A 214 -25.34 -1.18 19.52
C ASN A 214 -24.18 -2.00 20.14
N PRO A 215 -23.90 -1.86 21.45
CA PRO A 215 -22.80 -2.55 22.11
C PRO A 215 -23.08 -4.04 22.35
N ARG A 216 -24.22 -4.59 21.91
CA ARG A 216 -24.50 -6.04 21.95
C ARG A 216 -24.19 -6.74 20.62
N LYS A 217 -24.23 -6.02 19.50
CA LYS A 217 -23.93 -6.56 18.16
C LYS A 217 -22.43 -6.63 17.90
N ARG A 218 -21.92 -7.62 17.14
CA ARG A 218 -20.48 -7.73 16.81
C ARG A 218 -19.91 -6.57 15.95
N ARG A 219 -20.74 -5.59 15.56
CA ARG A 219 -20.32 -4.46 14.72
C ARG A 219 -19.42 -3.49 15.50
N ALA A 220 -18.62 -2.73 14.77
CA ALA A 220 -17.82 -1.64 15.33
C ALA A 220 -18.73 -0.57 15.98
N VAL A 221 -18.32 -0.08 17.15
CA VAL A 221 -18.94 1.06 17.83
C VAL A 221 -18.01 2.27 17.80
N VAL A 222 -18.53 3.47 18.04
CA VAL A 222 -17.70 4.67 18.19
C VAL A 222 -17.73 5.07 19.66
N ALA A 223 -16.57 5.07 20.32
CA ALA A 223 -16.46 5.60 21.67
C ALA A 223 -16.15 7.10 21.59
N GLU A 224 -16.81 7.89 22.41
CA GLU A 224 -16.53 9.28 22.69
C GLU A 224 -15.91 9.39 24.08
N LEU A 225 -14.70 9.90 24.13
CA LEU A 225 -13.93 10.15 25.34
C LEU A 225 -14.47 11.40 26.08
N PRO A 226 -14.11 11.60 27.37
CA PRO A 226 -14.57 12.76 28.15
C PRO A 226 -14.24 14.12 27.52
N ASP A 227 -13.15 14.20 26.74
CA ASP A 227 -12.74 15.40 26.01
C ASP A 227 -13.54 15.63 24.70
N GLY A 228 -14.55 14.79 24.44
CA GLY A 228 -15.35 14.78 23.21
C GLY A 228 -14.65 14.16 22.00
N SER A 229 -13.43 13.63 22.17
CA SER A 229 -12.71 13.01 21.07
C SER A 229 -13.27 11.62 20.74
N ARG A 230 -13.22 11.26 19.46
CA ARG A 230 -13.84 10.04 18.94
C ARG A 230 -12.81 9.21 18.17
N PRO A 231 -12.10 8.28 18.82
CA PRO A 231 -11.16 7.39 18.14
C PRO A 231 -11.85 6.59 17.02
N VAL A 232 -11.16 6.48 15.88
CA VAL A 232 -11.72 5.81 14.69
C VAL A 232 -11.65 4.30 14.88
N PRO A 233 -12.78 3.59 14.77
CA PRO A 233 -12.82 2.16 15.02
C PRO A 233 -12.13 1.37 13.91
N PHE A 234 -11.40 0.34 14.29
CA PHE A 234 -10.67 -0.54 13.40
C PHE A 234 -11.16 -1.99 13.49
N GLY A 235 -11.70 -2.51 12.40
CA GLY A 235 -12.13 -3.90 12.31
C GLY A 235 -13.39 -4.23 13.13
N VAL A 236 -13.57 -5.52 13.41
CA VAL A 236 -14.73 -6.07 14.13
C VAL A 236 -14.43 -6.13 15.62
N ARG A 237 -15.43 -5.87 16.44
CA ARG A 237 -15.31 -5.95 17.90
C ARG A 237 -15.21 -7.40 18.36
N ARG A 238 -14.32 -7.66 19.31
CA ARG A 238 -14.01 -8.99 19.82
C ARG A 238 -14.55 -9.17 21.23
N ARG A 239 -14.95 -10.41 21.55
CA ARG A 239 -15.43 -10.78 22.89
C ARG A 239 -14.31 -10.98 23.89
N ARG A 240 -13.08 -11.19 23.41
CA ARG A 240 -11.88 -11.39 24.21
C ARG A 240 -10.75 -10.56 23.62
N VAL A 241 -9.86 -10.17 24.51
CA VAL A 241 -8.53 -9.67 24.17
C VAL A 241 -7.81 -10.71 23.28
N PRO A 242 -7.17 -10.32 22.15
CA PRO A 242 -6.43 -11.28 21.34
C PRO A 242 -5.29 -11.92 22.14
N GLN A 243 -5.29 -13.24 22.28
CA GLN A 243 -4.31 -14.00 23.10
C GLN A 243 -2.86 -13.90 22.60
N ARG A 244 -2.63 -13.48 21.35
CA ARG A 244 -1.29 -13.35 20.75
C ARG A 244 -0.65 -11.97 20.94
N LEU A 245 -1.32 -11.07 21.65
CA LEU A 245 -0.85 -9.73 21.97
C LEU A 245 -0.63 -9.64 23.47
N MET A 246 0.61 -9.36 23.90
CA MET A 246 0.85 -8.91 25.25
C MET A 246 0.27 -7.49 25.33
N LEU A 247 -0.86 -7.39 26.01
CA LEU A 247 -1.56 -6.14 26.23
C LEU A 247 -1.27 -5.74 27.66
N ASP A 248 -0.31 -4.85 27.79
CA ASP A 248 -0.07 -4.17 29.05
C ASP A 248 -1.16 -3.11 29.20
N GLU A 249 -1.82 -3.06 30.36
CA GLU A 249 -2.57 -1.88 30.74
C GLU A 249 -1.58 -0.70 30.71
N ARG A 250 -1.95 0.38 30.02
CA ARG A 250 -1.08 1.54 29.82
C ARG A 250 -0.97 2.30 31.15
N SER A 251 -0.32 1.72 32.15
CA SER A 251 0.03 2.41 33.37
C SER A 251 1.10 3.44 33.03
N THR A 252 0.94 4.61 33.65
CA THR A 252 1.81 5.76 33.49
C THR A 252 3.28 5.34 33.62
N ILE A 253 4.08 5.66 32.61
CA ILE A 253 5.54 5.56 32.56
C ILE A 253 6.08 4.16 32.19
N ARG A 254 6.07 3.86 30.89
CA ARG A 254 7.14 3.05 30.30
C ARG A 254 8.25 4.01 29.86
N ALA A 255 8.96 4.57 30.83
CA ALA A 255 10.36 4.89 30.60
C ALA A 255 10.97 3.54 30.24
N ASP A 256 11.33 3.35 28.97
CA ASP A 256 12.14 2.19 28.62
C ASP A 256 13.35 2.23 29.56
N LEU A 257 13.71 1.12 30.21
CA LEU A 257 14.85 1.12 31.15
C LEU A 257 16.11 1.66 30.47
N ARG A 258 16.20 1.54 29.13
CA ARG A 258 17.22 2.17 28.30
C ARG A 258 17.19 3.70 28.28
N ASP A 259 16.02 4.34 28.35
CA ASP A 259 15.88 5.80 28.39
C ASP A 259 16.23 6.35 29.78
N ALA A 260 16.04 5.56 30.84
CA ALA A 260 16.42 5.93 32.20
C ALA A 260 17.95 6.02 32.43
N PHE A 261 18.75 5.37 31.59
CA PHE A 261 20.22 5.45 31.65
C PHE A 261 20.84 6.48 30.71
N ILE A 262 20.06 7.06 29.79
CA ILE A 262 20.56 8.02 28.77
C ILE A 262 20.18 9.47 29.11
N LEU A 263 19.09 9.68 29.87
CA LEU A 263 18.64 11.01 30.25
C LEU A 263 19.29 11.46 31.56
N PRO A 264 20.00 12.60 31.60
CA PRO A 264 20.56 13.14 32.85
C PRO A 264 19.46 13.47 33.85
N ALA A 265 19.76 13.35 35.14
CA ALA A 265 18.80 13.65 36.22
C ALA A 265 18.20 15.06 36.03
N GLY A 266 16.88 15.13 35.85
CA GLY A 266 16.15 16.38 35.61
C GLY A 266 15.79 16.66 34.14
N ALA A 267 16.20 15.84 33.18
CA ALA A 267 15.68 15.92 31.83
C ALA A 267 14.25 15.36 31.77
N GLU A 268 13.29 16.21 31.37
CA GLU A 268 11.94 15.74 31.09
C GLU A 268 12.01 14.73 29.93
N PRO A 269 11.48 13.50 30.08
CA PRO A 269 11.40 12.57 28.98
C PRO A 269 10.60 13.24 27.85
N LEU A 270 11.20 13.30 26.66
CA LEU A 270 10.51 13.77 25.46
C LEU A 270 9.13 13.09 25.42
N PRO A 271 8.03 13.86 25.28
CA PRO A 271 6.69 13.28 25.30
C PRO A 271 6.65 12.15 24.29
N ALA A 272 6.03 11.01 24.62
CA ALA A 272 5.91 9.87 23.71
C ALA A 272 5.32 10.25 22.33
N ALA A 273 4.66 11.42 22.24
CA ALA A 273 4.20 12.07 21.02
C ALA A 273 5.30 12.51 20.04
N ASP A 274 6.57 12.54 20.45
CA ASP A 274 7.75 12.83 19.60
C ASP A 274 8.46 11.55 19.12
N ARG A 275 7.92 10.37 19.46
CA ARG A 275 8.31 9.14 18.78
C ARG A 275 7.93 9.30 17.31
N SER A 276 8.95 9.18 16.47
CA SER A 276 8.90 9.50 15.05
C SER A 276 8.02 8.51 14.29
N TRP A 277 6.71 8.70 14.35
CA TRP A 277 5.68 7.94 13.63
C TRP A 277 5.95 7.79 12.14
N TRP A 278 6.56 8.82 11.56
CA TRP A 278 7.00 8.85 10.17
C TRP A 278 8.07 7.79 9.86
N ARG A 279 8.87 7.35 10.85
CA ARG A 279 9.89 6.31 10.64
C ARG A 279 9.26 4.97 10.28
N GLN A 280 8.14 4.59 10.89
CA GLN A 280 7.48 3.33 10.51
C GLN A 280 6.92 3.39 9.09
N GLY A 281 6.33 4.53 8.71
CA GLY A 281 5.90 4.77 7.33
C GLY A 281 7.09 4.71 6.36
N ALA A 282 8.22 5.32 6.71
CA ALA A 282 9.44 5.29 5.92
C ALA A 282 10.04 3.87 5.81
N VAL A 283 10.06 3.10 6.91
CA VAL A 283 10.49 1.69 6.91
C VAL A 283 9.59 0.86 6.00
N MET A 284 8.27 1.03 6.06
CA MET A 284 7.34 0.32 5.19
C MET A 284 7.50 0.73 3.72
N GLY A 285 7.79 2.01 3.45
CA GLY A 285 8.20 2.49 2.13
C GLY A 285 9.46 1.79 1.64
N GLY A 286 10.51 1.73 2.48
CA GLY A 286 11.77 1.04 2.16
C GLY A 286 11.59 -0.46 1.93
N VAL A 287 10.77 -1.15 2.74
CA VAL A 287 10.39 -2.56 2.51
C VAL A 287 9.70 -2.71 1.16
N GLY A 288 8.77 -1.82 0.83
CA GLY A 288 8.08 -1.84 -0.46
C GLY A 288 9.03 -1.59 -1.64
N VAL A 289 10.02 -0.69 -1.50
CA VAL A 289 11.08 -0.50 -2.50
C VAL A 289 11.89 -1.79 -2.68
N ALA A 290 12.32 -2.43 -1.60
CA ALA A 290 13.08 -3.68 -1.67
C ALA A 290 12.30 -4.81 -2.35
N ILE A 291 11.00 -4.95 -2.04
CA ILE A 291 10.09 -5.88 -2.71
C ILE A 291 9.99 -5.55 -4.20
N GLY A 292 9.85 -4.27 -4.56
CA GLY A 292 9.77 -3.83 -5.95
C GLY A 292 11.04 -4.12 -6.74
N ILE A 293 12.22 -3.87 -6.16
CA ILE A 293 13.51 -4.24 -6.77
C ILE A 293 13.57 -5.75 -7.00
N LEU A 294 13.20 -6.56 -6.01
CA LEU A 294 13.19 -8.01 -6.15
C LEU A 294 12.25 -8.44 -7.30
N MET A 295 11.03 -7.90 -7.35
CA MET A 295 10.05 -8.21 -8.41
C MET A 295 10.55 -7.81 -9.80
N THR A 296 11.38 -6.78 -9.91
CA THR A 296 11.99 -6.36 -11.17
C THR A 296 12.91 -7.44 -11.75
N PHE A 297 13.69 -8.10 -10.90
CA PHE A 297 14.57 -9.19 -11.33
C PHE A 297 13.79 -10.46 -11.65
N TRP A 298 12.73 -10.74 -10.90
CA TRP A 298 11.93 -11.96 -11.08
C TRP A 298 10.96 -11.90 -12.25
N VAL A 299 10.34 -10.74 -12.48
CA VAL A 299 9.23 -10.58 -13.44
C VAL A 299 9.62 -9.61 -14.55
N GLY A 300 10.26 -8.49 -14.22
CA GLY A 300 10.51 -7.38 -15.15
C GLY A 300 11.71 -7.53 -16.09
N GLY A 301 12.33 -8.70 -16.14
CA GLY A 301 13.53 -8.95 -16.95
C GLY A 301 14.72 -8.04 -16.63
N ALA A 302 14.77 -7.49 -15.40
CA ALA A 302 15.78 -6.52 -14.96
C ALA A 302 15.85 -5.22 -15.79
N THR A 303 14.77 -4.83 -16.47
CA THR A 303 14.72 -3.56 -17.21
C THR A 303 14.57 -2.37 -16.27
N LEU A 304 15.13 -1.21 -16.65
CA LEU A 304 15.00 0.02 -15.86
C LEU A 304 13.54 0.47 -15.74
N VAL A 305 12.75 0.29 -16.80
CA VAL A 305 11.32 0.61 -16.82
C VAL A 305 10.58 -0.21 -15.78
N ALA A 306 10.80 -1.53 -15.75
CA ALA A 306 10.22 -2.39 -14.74
C ALA A 306 10.73 -2.05 -13.33
N ALA A 307 12.01 -1.66 -13.19
CA ALA A 307 12.59 -1.27 -11.91
C ALA A 307 11.83 -0.12 -11.26
N VAL A 308 11.64 0.96 -12.02
CA VAL A 308 10.91 2.15 -11.56
C VAL A 308 9.44 1.80 -11.30
N ALA A 309 8.82 1.03 -12.18
CA ALA A 309 7.43 0.60 -12.06
C ALA A 309 7.18 -0.20 -10.77
N PHE A 310 7.92 -1.30 -10.56
CA PHE A 310 7.73 -2.18 -9.40
C PHE A 310 8.12 -1.52 -8.09
N THR A 311 9.15 -0.67 -8.06
CA THR A 311 9.54 0.06 -6.84
C THR A 311 8.49 1.06 -6.40
N LEU A 312 7.94 1.85 -7.33
CA LEU A 312 6.85 2.78 -7.04
C LEU A 312 5.61 2.02 -6.56
N ALA A 313 5.22 0.95 -7.25
CA ALA A 313 4.07 0.13 -6.88
C ALA A 313 4.27 -0.51 -5.49
N GLY A 314 5.41 -1.14 -5.24
CA GLY A 314 5.73 -1.81 -3.99
C GLY A 314 5.74 -0.85 -2.80
N ALA A 315 6.43 0.29 -2.92
CA ALA A 315 6.44 1.33 -1.89
C ALA A 315 5.03 1.84 -1.59
N THR A 316 4.25 2.11 -2.65
CA THR A 316 2.89 2.63 -2.52
C THR A 316 1.96 1.63 -1.85
N VAL A 317 2.01 0.35 -2.24
CA VAL A 317 1.21 -0.73 -1.64
C VAL A 317 1.58 -0.92 -0.17
N CYS A 318 2.86 -0.99 0.17
CA CYS A 318 3.30 -1.19 1.56
C CYS A 318 2.89 -0.03 2.47
N VAL A 319 3.07 1.22 2.03
CA VAL A 319 2.62 2.41 2.79
C VAL A 319 1.10 2.46 2.88
N SER A 320 0.40 2.08 1.81
CA SER A 320 -1.07 1.99 1.78
C SER A 320 -1.59 0.95 2.76
N LEU A 321 -0.98 -0.24 2.81
CA LEU A 321 -1.32 -1.29 3.77
C LEU A 321 -1.02 -0.88 5.21
N TRP A 322 0.14 -0.25 5.43
CA TRP A 322 0.51 0.29 6.74
C TRP A 322 -0.50 1.33 7.22
N THR A 323 -0.83 2.35 6.42
CA THR A 323 -1.84 3.36 6.77
C THR A 323 -3.23 2.74 6.97
N LEU A 324 -3.60 1.76 6.14
CA LEU A 324 -4.86 1.01 6.28
C LEU A 324 -4.90 0.13 7.52
N SER A 325 -3.77 -0.15 8.16
CA SER A 325 -3.70 -0.95 9.40
C SER A 325 -4.01 -0.13 10.66
N GLY A 326 -4.04 1.20 10.56
CA GLY A 326 -4.25 2.09 11.72
C GLY A 326 -3.12 1.96 12.77
N PRO A 327 -1.86 2.22 12.38
CA PRO A 327 -0.72 2.11 13.27
C PRO A 327 -0.78 3.21 14.34
N GLU A 328 -0.23 2.92 15.51
CA GLU A 328 0.14 3.94 16.49
C GLU A 328 1.28 4.79 15.88
N PRO A 329 1.10 6.12 15.74
CA PRO A 329 2.18 7.02 15.41
C PRO A 329 3.19 7.08 16.57
#